data_AF-A0A7C1B5X4-F1
#
_entry.id   AF-A0A7C1B5X4-F1
#
_cell.length_a   1.000
_cell.length_b   1.000
_cell.length_c   1.000
_cell.angle_alpha   90.00
_cell.angle_beta   90.00
_cell.angle_gamma   90.00
#
_symmetry.space_group_name_H-M   'P 1'
#
loop_
_entity.id
_entity.type
_entity.pdbx_description
1 polymer ?
#
loop_
_entity_poly.entity_id
_entity_poly.type
_entity_poly.pdbx_seq_one_letter_code
_entity_poly.pdbx_strand_id
1 'polypeptide(L)'
;VVILDPFKVGRVAVEVARKIHPKRAKKEYILSDEAFERWLGECIQCGNCTFACPQGLKIGSANKKALEGDTEPLAKLFDQCVGCGRCEQVCKKHIPIVDLMVKAARPIIEKEKGKMRAGRGPVRDTEIRQVGAPLVLGTIPGIIAPIGCGNYPNGTEDVYTIVNEFASRGYIVTLTGCMAIDAAFWLDDEGKSVYERYPDDFDKGCVLNIGSCVSNAHIHGAAIKVASIFARRQIRANYDEIADYILNRVGACGVAWGAMSQKAASIATGFNRLGIPAVVGPHGVKYRRAYLGRRDIPEKWRVYDVRNGEEIQCEPCPEHLIVAVETIEECLPMMAKLCFRVADTPPGRQIKLTHYIDLSMKYLKIMPPDWHLYVRSEADLPLAKKEYYLKLLEDEHGWEIDWEKKKIVSGPIKGVDPSFNPTLLERLLPERR
;
A
#
# COMPACT_ATOMS: atom_id res chain seq x y z
N VAL A 1 -16.19 30.28 -18.84
CA VAL A 1 -15.07 31.16 -19.24
C VAL A 1 -13.77 30.45 -18.92
N VAL A 2 -12.80 30.48 -19.82
CA VAL A 2 -11.45 29.94 -19.59
C VAL A 2 -10.51 31.11 -19.33
N ILE A 3 -9.65 31.02 -18.30
CA ILE A 3 -8.66 32.05 -17.94
C ILE A 3 -7.29 31.38 -17.86
N LEU A 4 -6.43 31.66 -18.83
CA LEU A 4 -5.10 31.05 -18.93
C LEU A 4 -3.97 32.00 -18.46
N ASP A 5 -4.29 33.27 -18.23
CA ASP A 5 -3.32 34.29 -17.81
C ASP A 5 -3.03 34.14 -16.30
N PRO A 6 -1.81 33.72 -15.90
CA PRO A 6 -1.47 33.49 -14.50
C PRO A 6 -1.52 34.78 -13.65
N PHE A 7 -1.34 35.95 -14.25
CA PHE A 7 -1.43 37.23 -13.54
C PHE A 7 -2.87 37.66 -13.24
N LYS A 8 -3.85 37.11 -13.98
CA LYS A 8 -5.27 37.43 -13.78
C LYS A 8 -6.02 36.36 -13.01
N VAL A 9 -5.68 35.09 -13.20
CA VAL A 9 -6.47 33.96 -12.66
C VAL A 9 -6.64 34.03 -11.14
N GLY A 10 -5.58 34.39 -10.40
CA GLY A 10 -5.63 34.51 -8.94
C GLY A 10 -6.61 35.57 -8.46
N ARG A 11 -6.54 36.77 -9.06
CA ARG A 11 -7.46 37.87 -8.73
C ARG A 11 -8.90 37.51 -9.08
N VAL A 12 -9.14 36.99 -10.28
CA VAL A 12 -10.50 36.65 -10.73
C VAL A 12 -11.10 35.56 -9.84
N ALA A 13 -10.35 34.51 -9.52
CA ALA A 13 -10.83 33.42 -8.66
C ALA A 13 -11.27 33.93 -7.28
N VAL A 14 -10.44 34.74 -6.62
CA VAL A 14 -10.74 35.30 -5.28
C VAL A 14 -11.92 36.26 -5.32
N GLU A 15 -11.94 37.20 -6.28
CA GLU A 15 -13.04 38.18 -6.36
C GLU A 15 -14.38 37.51 -6.68
N VAL A 16 -14.40 36.54 -7.60
CA VAL A 16 -15.61 35.78 -7.94
C VAL A 16 -16.11 35.02 -6.72
N ALA A 17 -15.24 34.31 -5.99
CA ALA A 17 -15.61 33.60 -4.78
C ALA A 17 -16.26 34.53 -3.74
N ARG A 18 -15.65 35.69 -3.47
CA ARG A 18 -16.17 36.71 -2.53
C ARG A 18 -17.53 37.27 -2.97
N LYS A 19 -17.68 37.61 -4.25
CA LYS A 19 -18.92 38.21 -4.81
C LYS A 19 -20.08 37.20 -4.89
N ILE A 20 -19.78 35.92 -5.11
CA ILE A 20 -20.79 34.86 -5.24
C ILE A 20 -21.22 34.29 -3.88
N HIS A 21 -20.33 34.27 -2.88
CA HIS A 21 -20.63 33.76 -1.53
C HIS A 21 -21.98 34.23 -0.95
N PRO A 22 -22.28 35.55 -0.83
CA PRO A 22 -23.55 36.00 -0.24
C PRO A 22 -24.79 35.62 -1.06
N LYS A 23 -24.63 35.40 -2.38
CA LYS A 23 -25.72 34.95 -3.26
C LYS A 23 -25.99 33.46 -3.07
N ARG A 24 -24.94 32.66 -2.85
CA ARG A 24 -25.03 31.21 -2.68
C ARG A 24 -25.38 30.78 -1.26
N ALA A 25 -25.02 31.56 -0.25
CA ALA A 25 -25.32 31.29 1.15
C ALA A 25 -26.83 31.23 1.45
N LYS A 26 -27.67 31.85 0.60
CA LYS A 26 -29.13 31.84 0.71
C LYS A 26 -29.80 30.63 0.03
N LYS A 27 -29.04 29.73 -0.58
CA LYS A 27 -29.57 28.57 -1.31
C LYS A 27 -29.37 27.30 -0.50
N GLU A 28 -30.36 26.42 -0.55
CA GLU A 28 -30.24 25.05 -0.07
C GLU A 28 -29.74 24.14 -1.19
N TYR A 29 -28.74 23.33 -0.88
CA TYR A 29 -28.11 22.39 -1.82
C TYR A 29 -28.27 20.93 -1.38
N ILE A 30 -28.89 20.70 -0.22
CA ILE A 30 -29.18 19.39 0.34
C ILE A 30 -30.69 19.19 0.21
N LEU A 31 -31.13 17.95 -0.06
CA LEU A 31 -32.56 17.64 -0.16
C LEU A 31 -33.28 17.95 1.17
N SER A 32 -34.50 18.47 1.07
CA SER A 32 -35.42 18.50 2.23
C SER A 32 -35.82 17.08 2.62
N ASP A 33 -36.34 16.91 3.82
CA ASP A 33 -36.77 15.58 4.31
C ASP A 33 -37.94 15.05 3.47
N GLU A 34 -38.88 15.92 3.08
CA GLU A 34 -39.99 15.54 2.21
C GLU A 34 -39.52 15.14 0.80
N ALA A 35 -38.54 15.87 0.25
CA ALA A 35 -37.96 15.54 -1.04
C ALA A 35 -37.18 14.22 -0.98
N PHE A 36 -36.47 13.98 0.12
CA PHE A 36 -35.74 12.74 0.37
C PHE A 36 -36.68 11.54 0.42
N GLU A 37 -37.72 11.58 1.24
CA GLU A 37 -38.74 10.51 1.35
C GLU A 37 -39.45 10.27 0.02
N ARG A 38 -39.86 11.34 -0.68
CA ARG A 38 -40.51 11.23 -2.00
C ARG A 38 -39.63 10.47 -3.00
N TRP A 39 -38.36 10.85 -3.10
CA TRP A 39 -37.44 10.22 -4.04
C TRP A 39 -37.10 8.77 -3.69
N LEU A 40 -37.06 8.44 -2.39
CA LEU A 40 -36.93 7.05 -1.94
C LEU A 40 -38.15 6.22 -2.35
N GLY A 41 -39.36 6.78 -2.20
CA GLY A 41 -40.63 6.13 -2.60
C GLY A 41 -40.75 5.86 -4.11
N GLU A 42 -40.07 6.65 -4.95
CA GLU A 42 -40.02 6.42 -6.40
C GLU A 42 -39.14 5.24 -6.82
N CYS A 43 -38.33 4.68 -5.90
CA CYS A 43 -37.39 3.63 -6.23
C CYS A 43 -38.09 2.29 -6.52
N ILE A 44 -38.17 1.93 -7.81
CA ILE A 44 -38.79 0.67 -8.28
C ILE A 44 -37.89 -0.57 -8.15
N GLN A 45 -36.78 -0.50 -7.40
CA GLN A 45 -35.87 -1.63 -7.13
C GLN A 45 -35.36 -2.41 -8.37
N CYS A 46 -35.25 -1.74 -9.53
CA CYS A 46 -34.87 -2.41 -10.79
C CYS A 46 -33.39 -2.85 -10.88
N GLY A 47 -32.52 -2.42 -9.97
CA GLY A 47 -31.10 -2.82 -9.93
C GLY A 47 -30.15 -2.14 -10.92
N ASN A 48 -30.66 -1.38 -11.91
CA ASN A 48 -29.82 -0.72 -12.93
C ASN A 48 -28.68 0.12 -12.35
N CYS A 49 -28.95 0.87 -11.27
CA CYS A 49 -27.95 1.70 -10.61
C CYS A 49 -26.78 0.90 -10.04
N THR A 50 -27.05 -0.28 -9.47
CA THR A 50 -26.02 -1.21 -8.97
C THR A 50 -25.16 -1.73 -10.11
N PHE A 51 -25.78 -2.17 -11.22
CA PHE A 51 -25.05 -2.68 -12.38
C PHE A 51 -24.19 -1.61 -13.07
N ALA A 52 -24.66 -0.37 -13.14
CA ALA A 52 -23.91 0.73 -13.72
C ALA A 52 -22.82 1.29 -12.78
N CYS A 53 -22.90 1.01 -11.48
CA CYS A 53 -21.95 1.51 -10.50
C CYS A 53 -20.58 0.84 -10.70
N PRO A 54 -19.48 1.61 -10.84
CA PRO A 54 -18.15 1.03 -11.02
C PRO A 54 -17.67 0.20 -9.83
N GLN A 55 -18.23 0.47 -8.64
CA GLN A 55 -17.98 -0.23 -7.38
C GLN A 55 -19.06 -1.29 -7.07
N GLY A 56 -20.11 -1.40 -7.90
CA GLY A 56 -21.19 -2.37 -7.67
C GLY A 56 -22.04 -2.12 -6.41
N LEU A 57 -22.09 -0.87 -5.92
CA LEU A 57 -22.80 -0.51 -4.68
C LEU A 57 -24.27 -0.92 -4.72
N LYS A 58 -24.76 -1.52 -3.64
CA LYS A 58 -26.14 -2.01 -3.50
C LYS A 58 -27.13 -0.87 -3.17
N ILE A 59 -27.23 0.09 -4.08
CA ILE A 59 -27.99 1.33 -3.91
C ILE A 59 -29.48 1.07 -3.70
N GLY A 60 -30.09 0.18 -4.50
CA GLY A 60 -31.52 -0.11 -4.40
C GLY A 60 -31.94 -0.61 -3.01
N SER A 61 -31.22 -1.58 -2.47
CA SER A 61 -31.46 -2.11 -1.12
C SER A 61 -31.22 -1.07 -0.03
N ALA A 62 -30.21 -0.21 -0.20
CA ALA A 62 -29.96 0.89 0.75
C ALA A 62 -31.09 1.92 0.73
N ASN A 63 -31.59 2.29 -0.46
CA ASN A 63 -32.77 3.16 -0.58
C ASN A 63 -34.01 2.55 0.06
N LYS A 64 -34.23 1.23 -0.10
CA LYS A 64 -35.37 0.54 0.52
C LYS A 64 -35.32 0.65 2.05
N LYS A 65 -34.17 0.36 2.65
CA LYS A 65 -33.99 0.49 4.11
C LYS A 65 -34.17 1.94 4.59
N ALA A 66 -33.66 2.90 3.82
CA ALA A 66 -33.84 4.31 4.12
C ALA A 66 -35.32 4.73 4.10
N LEU A 67 -36.13 4.19 3.18
CA LEU A 67 -37.58 4.41 3.13
C LEU A 67 -38.30 3.81 4.35
N GLU A 68 -37.78 2.71 4.88
CA GLU A 68 -38.27 2.05 6.11
C GLU A 68 -37.80 2.77 7.39
N GLY A 69 -37.04 3.85 7.27
CA GLY A 69 -36.54 4.68 8.38
C GLY A 69 -35.07 4.44 8.75
N ASP A 70 -34.42 3.42 8.19
CA ASP A 70 -33.00 3.11 8.43
C ASP A 70 -32.09 3.68 7.34
N THR A 71 -31.54 4.87 7.59
CA THR A 71 -30.66 5.58 6.65
C THR A 71 -29.19 5.15 6.74
N GLU A 72 -28.79 4.40 7.76
CA GLU A 72 -27.39 4.02 8.01
C GLU A 72 -26.76 3.26 6.83
N PRO A 73 -27.42 2.26 6.21
CA PRO A 73 -26.88 1.56 5.05
C PRO A 73 -26.61 2.49 3.87
N LEU A 74 -27.48 3.48 3.62
CA LEU A 74 -27.30 4.43 2.54
C LEU A 74 -26.18 5.42 2.86
N ALA A 75 -26.07 5.86 4.12
CA ALA A 75 -25.00 6.71 4.59
C ALA A 75 -23.63 6.03 4.47
N LYS A 76 -23.52 4.73 4.81
CA LYS A 76 -22.27 3.96 4.69
C LYS A 76 -21.77 3.82 3.25
N LEU A 77 -22.66 3.82 2.26
CA LEU A 77 -22.26 3.79 0.85
C LEU A 77 -21.51 5.06 0.42
N PHE A 78 -21.62 6.17 1.16
CA PHE A 78 -20.98 7.44 0.82
C PHE A 78 -19.45 7.32 0.74
N ASP A 79 -18.81 6.67 1.71
CA ASP A 79 -17.35 6.52 1.75
C ASP A 79 -16.81 5.66 0.60
N GLN A 80 -17.62 4.72 0.09
CA GLN A 80 -17.30 3.90 -1.08
C GLN A 80 -17.65 4.59 -2.42
N CYS A 81 -18.52 5.60 -2.38
CA CYS A 81 -19.04 6.26 -3.57
C CYS A 81 -18.05 7.29 -4.10
N VAL A 82 -17.56 7.08 -5.32
CA VAL A 82 -16.67 8.05 -6.00
C VAL A 82 -17.41 9.24 -6.66
N GLY A 83 -18.70 9.43 -6.35
CA GLY A 83 -19.48 10.59 -6.82
C GLY A 83 -19.63 10.72 -8.35
N CYS A 84 -19.54 9.61 -9.11
CA CYS A 84 -19.45 9.68 -10.57
C CYS A 84 -20.76 9.93 -11.33
N GLY A 85 -21.92 9.86 -10.67
CA GLY A 85 -23.24 10.09 -11.29
C GLY A 85 -23.71 9.04 -12.30
N ARG A 86 -22.96 7.95 -12.55
CA ARG A 86 -23.35 6.90 -13.51
C ARG A 86 -24.69 6.22 -13.16
N CYS A 87 -24.95 6.04 -11.88
CA CYS A 87 -26.20 5.45 -11.39
C CYS A 87 -27.43 6.29 -11.74
N GLU A 88 -27.30 7.62 -11.74
CA GLU A 88 -28.40 8.56 -12.04
C GLU A 88 -28.76 8.54 -13.53
N GLN A 89 -27.76 8.39 -14.41
CA GLN A 89 -27.95 8.33 -15.86
C GLN A 89 -28.79 7.13 -16.30
N VAL A 90 -28.75 6.03 -15.55
CA VAL A 90 -29.49 4.80 -15.87
C VAL A 90 -30.79 4.64 -15.08
N CYS A 91 -31.09 5.58 -14.17
CA CYS A 91 -32.28 5.55 -13.35
C CYS A 91 -33.52 5.95 -14.18
N LYS A 92 -34.40 4.99 -14.46
CA LYS A 92 -35.66 5.23 -15.22
C LYS A 92 -36.62 6.22 -14.55
N LYS A 93 -36.42 6.45 -13.25
CA LYS A 93 -37.20 7.35 -12.41
C LYS A 93 -36.50 8.69 -12.17
N HIS A 94 -35.31 8.88 -12.75
CA HIS A 94 -34.50 10.09 -12.62
C HIS A 94 -34.24 10.51 -11.15
N ILE A 95 -34.14 9.51 -10.27
CA ILE A 95 -33.82 9.73 -8.85
C ILE A 95 -32.40 10.31 -8.74
N PRO A 96 -32.20 11.41 -8.00
CA PRO A 96 -30.89 11.99 -7.73
C PRO A 96 -30.16 11.18 -6.65
N ILE A 97 -29.67 10.00 -7.05
CA ILE A 97 -29.09 8.99 -6.17
C ILE A 97 -27.90 9.52 -5.36
N VAL A 98 -27.05 10.37 -5.95
CA VAL A 98 -25.90 10.96 -5.24
C VAL A 98 -26.39 11.93 -4.17
N ASP A 99 -27.38 12.77 -4.48
CA ASP A 99 -27.95 13.70 -3.50
C ASP A 99 -28.67 12.97 -2.34
N LEU A 100 -29.34 11.84 -2.63
CA LEU A 100 -29.89 10.97 -1.58
C LEU A 100 -28.77 10.43 -0.66
N MET A 101 -27.68 9.91 -1.23
CA MET A 101 -26.53 9.46 -0.44
C MET A 101 -25.93 10.58 0.41
N VAL A 102 -25.72 11.76 -0.17
CA VAL A 102 -25.19 12.94 0.54
C VAL A 102 -26.13 13.38 1.66
N LYS A 103 -27.45 13.37 1.44
CA LYS A 103 -28.45 13.68 2.47
C LYS A 103 -28.38 12.69 3.63
N ALA A 104 -28.34 11.39 3.35
CA ALA A 104 -28.22 10.34 4.37
C ALA A 104 -26.89 10.42 5.13
N ALA A 105 -25.79 10.66 4.42
CA ALA A 105 -24.44 10.75 5.00
C ALA A 105 -24.12 12.12 5.64
N ARG A 106 -25.06 13.07 5.65
CA ARG A 106 -24.82 14.43 6.15
C ARG A 106 -24.17 14.47 7.55
N PRO A 107 -24.62 13.67 8.55
CA PRO A 107 -24.01 13.66 9.88
C PRO A 107 -22.56 13.13 9.87
N ILE A 108 -22.21 12.27 8.92
CA ILE A 108 -20.84 11.76 8.72
C ILE A 108 -19.98 12.86 8.11
N ILE A 109 -20.44 13.45 7.00
CA ILE A 109 -19.74 14.51 6.26
C ILE A 109 -19.40 15.71 7.16
N GLU A 110 -20.31 16.12 8.05
CA GLU A 110 -20.07 17.25 8.97
C GLU A 110 -18.95 16.96 9.99
N LYS A 111 -18.68 15.68 10.24
CA LYS A 111 -17.62 15.18 11.13
C LYS A 111 -16.34 14.83 10.41
N GLU A 112 -16.31 14.81 9.07
CA GLU A 112 -15.11 14.53 8.26
C GLU A 112 -14.07 15.66 8.38
N LYS A 113 -13.35 15.66 9.51
CA LYS A 113 -12.32 16.64 9.85
C LYS A 113 -11.07 15.89 10.24
N GLY A 114 -10.03 16.08 9.44
CA GLY A 114 -8.73 15.45 9.61
C GLY A 114 -7.59 16.46 9.57
N LYS A 115 -6.44 16.09 10.16
CA LYS A 115 -5.20 16.86 10.02
C LYS A 115 -4.20 16.09 9.18
N MET A 116 -3.88 16.64 8.01
CA MET A 116 -2.81 16.12 7.16
C MET A 116 -1.56 16.99 7.34
N ARG A 117 -0.40 16.37 7.59
CA ARG A 117 0.88 17.11 7.57
C ARG A 117 1.14 17.64 6.17
N ALA A 118 1.72 18.83 6.04
CA ALA A 118 2.09 19.36 4.72
C ALA A 118 3.10 18.44 4.00
N GLY A 119 3.11 18.47 2.67
CA GLY A 119 4.08 17.73 1.87
C GLY A 119 5.50 18.19 2.17
N ARG A 120 6.31 17.32 2.78
CA ARG A 120 7.65 17.66 3.27
C ARG A 120 8.73 17.70 2.18
N GLY A 121 8.47 17.10 1.03
CA GLY A 121 9.44 16.99 -0.06
C GLY A 121 10.43 15.84 0.12
N PRO A 122 11.69 15.98 -0.34
CA PRO A 122 12.64 14.88 -0.38
C PRO A 122 13.09 14.42 1.01
N VAL A 123 13.28 13.11 1.15
CA VAL A 123 14.02 12.52 2.28
C VAL A 123 15.44 13.10 2.26
N ARG A 124 16.00 13.49 3.40
CA ARG A 124 17.32 14.11 3.52
C ARG A 124 18.42 13.06 3.58
N ASP A 125 19.64 13.45 3.22
CA ASP A 125 20.80 12.54 3.26
C ASP A 125 21.18 12.15 4.69
N THR A 126 20.92 13.02 5.67
CA THR A 126 21.08 12.71 7.10
C THR A 126 20.17 11.57 7.53
N GLU A 127 18.90 11.60 7.09
CA GLU A 127 17.94 10.53 7.36
C GLU A 127 18.38 9.23 6.68
N ILE A 128 18.84 9.28 5.42
CA ILE A 128 19.34 8.09 4.71
C ILE A 128 20.54 7.46 5.42
N ARG A 129 21.47 8.26 5.96
CA ARG A 129 22.62 7.73 6.72
C ARG A 129 22.18 7.02 8.00
N GLN A 130 21.12 7.49 8.64
CA GLN A 130 20.56 6.87 9.86
C GLN A 130 19.90 5.53 9.57
N VAL A 131 19.12 5.43 8.49
CA VAL A 131 18.33 4.21 8.20
C VAL A 131 18.94 3.26 7.18
N GLY A 132 20.01 3.64 6.47
CA GLY A 132 20.58 2.84 5.39
C GLY A 132 20.98 1.43 5.82
N ALA A 133 21.75 1.30 6.90
CA ALA A 133 22.11 -0.01 7.46
C ALA A 133 20.87 -0.78 7.95
N PRO A 134 20.03 -0.24 8.85
CA PRO A 134 18.85 -0.96 9.32
C PRO A 134 17.90 -1.46 8.21
N LEU A 135 17.71 -0.68 7.14
CA LEU A 135 16.90 -1.10 5.98
C LEU A 135 17.53 -2.25 5.20
N VAL A 136 18.83 -2.18 4.94
CA VAL A 136 19.55 -3.20 4.16
C VAL A 136 19.73 -4.49 4.96
N LEU A 137 19.94 -4.40 6.27
CA LEU A 137 20.03 -5.56 7.15
C LEU A 137 18.65 -6.16 7.47
N GLY A 138 17.57 -5.39 7.24
CA GLY A 138 16.17 -5.79 7.44
C GLY A 138 15.63 -5.56 8.84
N THR A 139 16.40 -4.93 9.75
CA THR A 139 15.96 -4.62 11.12
C THR A 139 14.98 -3.44 11.18
N ILE A 140 14.97 -2.59 10.16
CA ILE A 140 13.76 -1.89 9.73
C ILE A 140 13.07 -2.79 8.70
N PRO A 141 11.82 -3.25 8.95
CA PRO A 141 11.16 -4.26 8.14
C PRO A 141 10.99 -3.85 6.66
N GLY A 142 10.84 -2.55 6.40
CA GLY A 142 10.84 -2.01 5.06
C GLY A 142 10.20 -0.62 4.97
N ILE A 143 10.21 -0.09 3.75
CA ILE A 143 9.51 1.14 3.39
C ILE A 143 8.15 0.79 2.78
N ILE A 144 7.09 1.32 3.36
CA ILE A 144 5.74 1.19 2.84
C ILE A 144 5.32 2.50 2.19
N ALA A 145 4.84 2.44 0.95
CA ALA A 145 4.44 3.63 0.21
C ALA A 145 2.97 3.59 -0.20
N PRO A 146 2.03 4.05 0.66
CA PRO A 146 0.63 4.26 0.30
C PRO A 146 0.48 5.48 -0.62
N ILE A 147 0.15 5.24 -1.88
CA ILE A 147 0.16 6.24 -2.96
C ILE A 147 -1.04 6.06 -3.90
N GLY A 148 -1.34 7.05 -4.72
CA GLY A 148 -2.28 6.89 -5.83
C GLY A 148 -3.60 7.63 -5.64
N CYS A 149 -4.70 7.02 -6.12
CA CYS A 149 -5.98 7.69 -6.34
C CYS A 149 -7.05 7.21 -5.35
N GLY A 150 -8.13 7.99 -5.18
CA GLY A 150 -9.24 7.71 -4.28
C GLY A 150 -10.33 6.77 -4.83
N ASN A 151 -9.99 5.76 -5.62
CA ASN A 151 -10.97 4.79 -6.16
C ASN A 151 -10.92 3.45 -5.38
N TYR A 152 -11.08 3.53 -4.06
CA TYR A 152 -10.93 2.40 -3.15
C TYR A 152 -12.09 1.39 -3.27
N PRO A 153 -11.84 0.09 -3.05
CA PRO A 153 -12.89 -0.93 -3.10
C PRO A 153 -13.88 -0.86 -1.94
N ASN A 154 -13.41 -0.52 -0.73
CA ASN A 154 -14.22 -0.55 0.49
C ASN A 154 -14.15 0.76 1.30
N GLY A 155 -13.90 1.89 0.62
CA GLY A 155 -13.87 3.20 1.25
C GLY A 155 -12.48 3.62 1.74
N THR A 156 -12.42 4.72 2.48
CA THR A 156 -11.17 5.42 2.83
C THR A 156 -10.51 4.86 4.10
N GLU A 157 -11.24 4.13 4.95
CA GLU A 157 -10.72 3.52 6.19
C GLU A 157 -9.57 2.55 5.93
N ASP A 158 -9.60 1.87 4.78
CA ASP A 158 -8.56 0.94 4.36
C ASP A 158 -7.19 1.64 4.32
N VAL A 159 -7.16 2.90 3.88
CA VAL A 159 -5.93 3.70 3.79
C VAL A 159 -5.36 3.95 5.19
N TYR A 160 -6.21 4.34 6.15
CA TYR A 160 -5.82 4.53 7.54
C TYR A 160 -5.29 3.23 8.15
N THR A 161 -6.00 2.13 7.93
CA THR A 161 -5.64 0.81 8.47
C THR A 161 -4.27 0.36 7.96
N ILE A 162 -3.99 0.51 6.67
CA ILE A 162 -2.67 0.24 6.08
C ILE A 162 -1.59 1.07 6.79
N VAL A 163 -1.78 2.39 6.90
CA VAL A 163 -0.78 3.27 7.50
C VAL A 163 -0.52 2.91 8.96
N ASN A 164 -1.59 2.74 9.74
CA ASN A 164 -1.52 2.45 11.16
C ASN A 164 -0.87 1.08 11.46
N GLU A 165 -1.25 0.03 10.73
CA GLU A 165 -0.64 -1.29 10.90
C GLU A 165 0.86 -1.26 10.62
N PHE A 166 1.27 -0.65 9.51
CA PHE A 166 2.69 -0.66 9.15
C PHE A 166 3.54 0.27 10.02
N ALA A 167 3.02 1.44 10.40
CA ALA A 167 3.72 2.35 11.31
C ALA A 167 3.87 1.74 12.72
N SER A 168 2.80 1.17 13.30
CA SER A 168 2.88 0.51 14.61
C SER A 168 3.82 -0.71 14.64
N ARG A 169 4.04 -1.35 13.49
CA ARG A 169 4.99 -2.46 13.31
C ARG A 169 6.41 -2.00 13.00
N GLY A 170 6.68 -0.70 13.02
CA GLY A 170 8.02 -0.16 12.82
C GLY A 170 8.48 -0.10 11.35
N TYR A 171 7.58 -0.17 10.38
CA TYR A 171 7.92 0.17 9.00
C TYR A 171 8.06 1.70 8.85
N ILE A 172 8.76 2.15 7.81
CA ILE A 172 8.78 3.56 7.41
C ILE A 172 7.63 3.79 6.45
N VAL A 173 6.64 4.63 6.78
CA VAL A 173 5.46 4.84 5.93
C VAL A 173 5.54 6.19 5.19
N THR A 174 5.55 6.16 3.87
CA THR A 174 5.66 7.36 3.02
C THR A 174 4.44 7.54 2.12
N LEU A 175 3.63 8.57 2.39
CA LEU A 175 2.40 8.85 1.67
C LEU A 175 2.55 9.96 0.63
N THR A 176 1.76 9.86 -0.45
CA THR A 176 1.53 10.95 -1.40
C THR A 176 0.09 11.00 -1.92
N GLY A 177 -0.32 12.14 -2.45
CA GLY A 177 -1.54 12.26 -3.24
C GLY A 177 -2.83 12.00 -2.45
N CYS A 178 -3.80 11.30 -3.06
CA CYS A 178 -5.12 11.08 -2.45
C CYS A 178 -5.00 10.26 -1.15
N MET A 179 -4.22 9.17 -1.14
CA MET A 179 -4.05 8.37 0.07
C MET A 179 -3.42 9.17 1.23
N ALA A 180 -2.59 10.18 0.95
CA ALA A 180 -2.09 11.08 2.00
C ALA A 180 -3.22 11.90 2.65
N ILE A 181 -4.20 12.33 1.85
CA ILE A 181 -5.37 13.09 2.31
C ILE A 181 -6.31 12.16 3.07
N ASP A 182 -6.66 11.02 2.48
CA ASP A 182 -7.69 10.11 3.00
C ASP A 182 -7.27 9.46 4.33
N ALA A 183 -5.97 9.20 4.51
CA ALA A 183 -5.42 8.74 5.80
C ALA A 183 -5.63 9.73 6.95
N ALA A 184 -5.88 11.01 6.67
CA ALA A 184 -6.07 12.04 7.69
C ALA A 184 -7.49 12.09 8.27
N PHE A 185 -8.49 11.54 7.57
CA PHE A 185 -9.90 11.64 7.97
C PHE A 185 -10.30 10.66 9.07
N TRP A 186 -9.50 9.61 9.28
CA TRP A 186 -9.72 8.61 10.31
C TRP A 186 -8.85 8.91 11.54
N LEU A 187 -9.48 8.83 12.71
CA LEU A 187 -8.88 9.19 13.99
C LEU A 187 -8.86 7.96 14.91
N ASP A 188 -7.88 7.88 15.78
CA ASP A 188 -7.85 6.88 16.85
C ASP A 188 -8.83 7.21 17.99
N ASP A 189 -8.84 6.35 19.01
CA ASP A 189 -9.67 6.52 20.22
C ASP A 189 -9.37 7.82 20.99
N GLU A 190 -8.20 8.43 20.76
CA GLU A 190 -7.80 9.72 21.33
C GLU A 190 -8.15 10.91 20.42
N GLY A 191 -8.79 10.67 19.27
CA GLY A 191 -9.14 11.70 18.29
C GLY A 191 -7.96 12.21 17.47
N LYS A 192 -6.86 11.44 17.35
CA LYS A 192 -5.66 11.79 16.61
C LYS A 192 -5.58 11.07 15.27
N SER A 193 -5.22 11.81 14.22
CA SER A 193 -4.89 11.23 12.91
C SER A 193 -3.55 10.48 12.95
N VAL A 194 -3.26 9.67 11.92
CA VAL A 194 -1.94 9.03 11.76
C VAL A 194 -0.77 10.03 11.78
N TYR A 195 -0.99 11.26 11.32
CA TYR A 195 0.04 12.30 11.29
C TYR A 195 0.30 12.95 12.66
N GLU A 196 -0.64 12.81 13.59
CA GLU A 196 -0.51 13.28 14.98
C GLU A 196 0.05 12.18 15.88
N ARG A 197 -0.27 10.92 15.60
CA ARG A 197 0.20 9.75 16.36
C ARG A 197 1.67 9.42 16.07
N TYR A 198 2.08 9.50 14.81
CA TYR A 198 3.41 9.04 14.39
C TYR A 198 4.33 10.21 14.00
N PRO A 199 5.62 10.16 14.39
CA PRO A 199 6.62 11.16 14.00
C PRO A 199 6.83 11.28 12.48
N ASP A 200 7.54 12.33 12.05
CA ASP A 200 7.71 12.71 10.64
C ASP A 200 9.08 12.46 10.02
N ASP A 201 10.00 11.88 10.80
CA ASP A 201 11.31 11.46 10.34
C ASP A 201 11.21 10.28 9.37
N PHE A 202 12.16 10.13 8.47
CA PHE A 202 12.28 8.92 7.65
C PHE A 202 12.98 7.82 8.48
N ASP A 203 12.27 7.28 9.47
CA ASP A 203 12.75 6.25 10.40
C ASP A 203 11.64 5.26 10.81
N LYS A 204 12.04 4.21 11.55
CA LYS A 204 11.21 3.13 12.06
C LYS A 204 9.95 3.66 12.76
N GLY A 205 8.78 3.28 12.24
CA GLY A 205 7.48 3.62 12.84
C GLY A 205 7.02 5.06 12.63
N CYS A 206 7.61 5.76 11.65
CA CYS A 206 7.22 7.12 11.30
C CYS A 206 6.28 7.14 10.07
N VAL A 207 5.46 8.19 10.00
CA VAL A 207 4.49 8.42 8.92
C VAL A 207 4.77 9.77 8.29
N LEU A 208 5.07 9.78 6.99
CA LEU A 208 5.52 10.97 6.28
C LEU A 208 4.58 11.30 5.13
N ASN A 209 4.09 12.55 5.05
CA ASN A 209 3.53 13.07 3.81
C ASN A 209 4.66 13.65 2.95
N ILE A 210 5.00 12.97 1.85
CA ILE A 210 6.06 13.40 0.93
C ILE A 210 5.54 14.49 -0.02
N GLY A 211 4.24 14.53 -0.31
CA GLY A 211 3.60 15.60 -1.07
C GLY A 211 2.56 15.11 -2.08
N SER A 212 2.46 15.83 -3.20
CA SER A 212 1.52 15.50 -4.28
C SER A 212 1.98 14.28 -5.09
N CYS A 213 1.20 13.86 -6.08
CA CYS A 213 1.54 12.69 -6.91
C CYS A 213 2.91 12.79 -7.60
N VAL A 214 3.41 13.99 -7.93
CA VAL A 214 4.76 14.14 -8.53
C VAL A 214 5.88 13.91 -7.51
N SER A 215 5.57 14.05 -6.21
CA SER A 215 6.50 13.83 -5.11
C SER A 215 6.81 12.34 -4.89
N ASN A 216 6.14 11.41 -5.60
CA ASN A 216 6.57 10.01 -5.68
C ASN A 216 8.01 9.86 -6.18
N ALA A 217 8.51 10.81 -6.96
CA ALA A 217 9.92 10.87 -7.36
C ALA A 217 10.88 10.94 -6.16
N HIS A 218 10.46 11.49 -5.02
CA HIS A 218 11.27 11.54 -3.80
C HIS A 218 11.29 10.20 -3.05
N ILE A 219 10.22 9.41 -3.09
CA ILE A 219 10.21 8.03 -2.56
C ILE A 219 11.14 7.15 -3.42
N HIS A 220 11.02 7.28 -4.75
CA HIS A 220 11.94 6.64 -5.71
C HIS A 220 13.40 7.10 -5.47
N GLY A 221 13.60 8.40 -5.24
CA GLY A 221 14.90 8.98 -4.92
C GLY A 221 15.46 8.46 -3.58
N ALA A 222 14.64 8.26 -2.55
CA ALA A 222 15.08 7.74 -1.27
C ALA A 222 15.69 6.34 -1.43
N ALA A 223 15.05 5.44 -2.20
CA ALA A 223 15.60 4.12 -2.47
C ALA A 223 16.94 4.17 -3.23
N ILE A 224 17.06 5.03 -4.26
CA ILE A 224 18.33 5.27 -4.96
C ILE A 224 19.40 5.78 -3.99
N LYS A 225 19.04 6.69 -3.10
CA LYS A 225 19.97 7.26 -2.12
C LYS A 225 20.41 6.25 -1.07
N VAL A 226 19.61 5.24 -0.72
CA VAL A 226 20.10 4.11 0.09
C VAL A 226 21.25 3.42 -0.63
N ALA A 227 21.08 3.05 -1.91
CA ALA A 227 22.16 2.43 -2.69
C ALA A 227 23.39 3.35 -2.84
N SER A 228 23.18 4.64 -3.09
CA SER A 228 24.26 5.59 -3.35
C SER A 228 25.00 6.07 -2.09
N ILE A 229 24.29 6.37 -1.00
CA ILE A 229 24.88 6.94 0.21
C ILE A 229 25.38 5.83 1.14
N PHE A 230 24.55 4.83 1.40
CA PHE A 230 24.93 3.74 2.32
C PHE A 230 25.86 2.75 1.64
N ALA A 231 25.52 2.27 0.44
CA ALA A 231 26.34 1.29 -0.29
C ALA A 231 27.34 1.89 -1.27
N ARG A 232 27.45 3.23 -1.33
CA ARG A 232 28.44 3.96 -2.14
C ARG A 232 28.40 3.59 -3.64
N ARG A 233 27.25 3.17 -4.15
CA ARG A 233 27.07 2.84 -5.57
C ARG A 233 27.01 4.10 -6.42
N GLN A 234 27.68 4.08 -7.56
CA GLN A 234 27.67 5.19 -8.50
C GLN A 234 26.32 5.26 -9.23
N ILE A 235 25.71 6.44 -9.30
CA ILE A 235 24.36 6.61 -9.88
C ILE A 235 24.38 7.07 -11.34
N ARG A 236 25.50 7.63 -11.81
CA ARG A 236 25.60 8.16 -13.18
C ARG A 236 25.61 7.00 -14.17
N ALA A 237 24.60 6.97 -15.05
CA ALA A 237 24.46 5.97 -16.11
C ALA A 237 24.55 4.51 -15.64
N ASN A 238 24.05 4.21 -14.44
CA ASN A 238 24.21 2.90 -13.78
C ASN A 238 22.89 2.37 -13.20
N TYR A 239 21.79 2.59 -13.92
CA TYR A 239 20.44 2.36 -13.38
C TYR A 239 20.18 0.89 -13.05
N ASP A 240 20.69 -0.04 -13.87
CA ASP A 240 20.55 -1.49 -13.68
C ASP A 240 21.19 -1.97 -12.38
N GLU A 241 22.43 -1.54 -12.06
CA GLU A 241 23.08 -1.90 -10.79
C GLU A 241 22.34 -1.31 -9.58
N ILE A 242 21.82 -0.07 -9.70
CA ILE A 242 21.03 0.53 -8.62
C ILE A 242 19.72 -0.23 -8.41
N ALA A 243 19.03 -0.61 -9.50
CA ALA A 243 17.82 -1.41 -9.42
C ALA A 243 18.08 -2.81 -8.85
N ASP A 244 19.16 -3.47 -9.28
CA ASP A 244 19.61 -4.77 -8.79
C ASP A 244 19.93 -4.72 -7.29
N TYR A 245 20.66 -3.68 -6.84
CA TYR A 245 20.93 -3.46 -5.43
C TYR A 245 19.63 -3.34 -4.61
N ILE A 246 18.68 -2.53 -5.09
CA ILE A 246 17.41 -2.30 -4.39
C ILE A 246 16.57 -3.58 -4.35
N LEU A 247 16.45 -4.29 -5.48
CA LEU A 247 15.73 -5.55 -5.59
C LEU A 247 16.26 -6.61 -4.61
N ASN A 248 17.57 -6.70 -4.45
CA ASN A 248 18.19 -7.74 -3.64
C ASN A 248 18.34 -7.38 -2.15
N ARG A 249 18.29 -6.08 -1.79
CA ARG A 249 18.74 -5.62 -0.46
C ARG A 249 17.82 -4.62 0.23
N VAL A 250 17.00 -3.86 -0.48
CA VAL A 250 16.19 -2.78 0.12
C VAL A 250 14.73 -3.20 0.23
N GLY A 251 14.31 -3.61 1.43
CA GLY A 251 12.92 -3.98 1.72
C GLY A 251 11.98 -2.80 1.53
N ALA A 252 11.10 -2.90 0.55
CA ALA A 252 10.10 -1.87 0.25
C ALA A 252 8.90 -2.47 -0.48
N CYS A 253 7.72 -1.88 -0.28
CA CYS A 253 6.51 -2.19 -1.03
C CYS A 253 5.63 -0.94 -1.18
N GLY A 254 5.24 -0.63 -2.40
CA GLY A 254 4.19 0.35 -2.67
C GLY A 254 2.80 -0.25 -2.49
N VAL A 255 1.80 0.60 -2.25
CA VAL A 255 0.39 0.24 -2.38
C VAL A 255 -0.36 1.35 -3.08
N ALA A 256 -1.05 1.00 -4.16
CA ALA A 256 -1.96 1.90 -4.87
C ALA A 256 -3.39 1.35 -4.79
N TRP A 257 -3.96 1.42 -3.58
CA TRP A 257 -5.21 0.76 -3.22
C TRP A 257 -6.38 1.17 -4.12
N GLY A 258 -6.51 2.47 -4.37
CA GLY A 258 -7.53 3.03 -5.26
C GLY A 258 -7.03 3.40 -6.65
N ALA A 259 -6.05 2.69 -7.22
CA ALA A 259 -5.46 3.05 -8.51
C ALA A 259 -6.51 3.13 -9.65
N MET A 260 -6.66 4.31 -10.27
CA MET A 260 -7.56 4.51 -11.43
C MET A 260 -6.93 5.27 -12.62
N SER A 261 -5.89 6.06 -12.40
CA SER A 261 -5.29 6.91 -13.44
C SER A 261 -4.11 6.25 -14.17
N GLN A 262 -3.89 6.62 -15.43
CA GLN A 262 -2.67 6.23 -16.18
C GLN A 262 -1.39 6.69 -15.47
N LYS A 263 -1.45 7.77 -14.69
CA LYS A 263 -0.34 8.22 -13.83
C LYS A 263 0.02 7.15 -12.80
N ALA A 264 -0.95 6.54 -12.13
CA ALA A 264 -0.70 5.48 -11.16
C ALA A 264 0.03 4.29 -11.80
N ALA A 265 -0.40 3.86 -12.99
CA ALA A 265 0.29 2.80 -13.74
C ALA A 265 1.75 3.17 -14.09
N SER A 266 2.00 4.42 -14.53
CA SER A 266 3.35 4.89 -14.83
C SER A 266 4.26 4.97 -13.59
N ILE A 267 3.70 5.40 -12.45
CA ILE A 267 4.42 5.47 -11.17
C ILE A 267 4.81 4.07 -10.72
N ALA A 268 3.85 3.14 -10.66
CA ALA A 268 4.11 1.74 -10.31
C ALA A 268 5.16 1.11 -11.23
N THR A 269 5.04 1.32 -12.55
CA THR A 269 6.03 0.81 -13.52
C THR A 269 7.44 1.39 -13.27
N GLY A 270 7.54 2.66 -12.90
CA GLY A 270 8.82 3.28 -12.53
C GLY A 270 9.46 2.61 -11.31
N PHE A 271 8.68 2.34 -10.26
CA PHE A 271 9.15 1.60 -9.09
C PHE A 271 9.51 0.14 -9.40
N ASN A 272 8.72 -0.54 -10.23
CA ASN A 272 9.02 -1.91 -10.65
C ASN A 272 10.35 -2.00 -11.40
N ARG A 273 10.66 -1.01 -12.24
CA ARG A 273 11.95 -0.91 -12.93
C ARG A 273 13.13 -0.76 -11.94
N LEU A 274 12.88 -0.21 -10.76
CA LEU A 274 13.83 -0.08 -9.66
C LEU A 274 13.86 -1.32 -8.73
N GLY A 275 13.15 -2.40 -9.07
CA GLY A 275 13.07 -3.59 -8.22
C GLY A 275 12.15 -3.42 -7.01
N ILE A 276 11.29 -2.40 -6.98
CA ILE A 276 10.34 -2.16 -5.89
C ILE A 276 8.97 -2.70 -6.28
N PRO A 277 8.40 -3.63 -5.50
CA PRO A 277 7.08 -4.19 -5.75
C PRO A 277 5.96 -3.25 -5.32
N ALA A 278 4.77 -3.45 -5.89
CA ALA A 278 3.57 -2.70 -5.53
C ALA A 278 2.32 -3.60 -5.49
N VAL A 279 1.50 -3.41 -4.46
CA VAL A 279 0.15 -3.98 -4.38
C VAL A 279 -0.85 -2.96 -4.94
N VAL A 280 -1.83 -3.43 -5.71
CA VAL A 280 -2.94 -2.59 -6.18
C VAL A 280 -4.26 -3.19 -5.71
N GLY A 281 -5.27 -2.36 -5.45
CA GLY A 281 -6.61 -2.87 -5.15
C GLY A 281 -7.26 -3.56 -6.35
N PRO A 282 -8.45 -4.14 -6.20
CA PRO A 282 -9.06 -5.02 -7.20
C PRO A 282 -9.34 -4.30 -8.53
N HIS A 283 -9.59 -2.99 -8.52
CA HIS A 283 -9.73 -2.22 -9.75
C HIS A 283 -8.44 -2.11 -10.57
N GLY A 284 -7.28 -2.39 -9.97
CA GLY A 284 -5.98 -2.42 -10.64
C GLY A 284 -5.88 -3.48 -11.75
N VAL A 285 -6.69 -4.55 -11.71
CA VAL A 285 -6.73 -5.56 -12.80
C VAL A 285 -7.09 -4.93 -14.16
N LYS A 286 -7.79 -3.79 -14.16
CA LYS A 286 -8.19 -3.05 -15.37
C LYS A 286 -7.00 -2.45 -16.13
N TYR A 287 -5.79 -2.43 -15.54
CA TYR A 287 -4.55 -2.07 -16.25
C TYR A 287 -3.99 -3.20 -17.13
N ARG A 288 -4.58 -4.40 -17.09
CA ARG A 288 -4.34 -5.54 -17.99
C ARG A 288 -2.99 -6.27 -17.88
N ARG A 289 -2.02 -5.73 -17.14
CA ARG A 289 -0.70 -6.35 -16.98
C ARG A 289 -0.29 -6.39 -15.51
N ALA A 290 0.02 -7.60 -15.05
CA ALA A 290 0.63 -7.87 -13.75
C ALA A 290 2.03 -8.46 -13.93
N TYR A 291 2.86 -8.39 -12.88
CA TYR A 291 4.22 -8.97 -12.86
C TYR A 291 4.29 -9.95 -11.71
N LEU A 292 3.78 -11.15 -11.97
CA LEU A 292 3.66 -12.22 -11.00
C LEU A 292 4.83 -13.18 -11.16
N GLY A 293 5.60 -13.39 -10.10
CA GLY A 293 6.53 -14.50 -10.01
C GLY A 293 5.82 -15.85 -9.91
N ARG A 294 6.55 -16.90 -10.27
CA ARG A 294 6.10 -18.30 -10.24
C ARG A 294 6.93 -19.03 -9.20
N ARG A 295 6.52 -18.95 -7.93
CA ARG A 295 7.19 -19.64 -6.81
C ARG A 295 7.24 -21.16 -6.96
N ASP A 296 6.30 -21.71 -7.75
CA ASP A 296 6.20 -23.12 -8.11
C ASP A 296 7.25 -23.57 -9.14
N ILE A 297 8.07 -22.67 -9.68
CA ILE A 297 9.16 -22.96 -10.62
C ILE A 297 10.49 -22.54 -9.97
N PRO A 298 11.13 -23.40 -9.16
CA PRO A 298 12.31 -23.05 -8.38
C PRO A 298 13.50 -22.56 -9.22
N GLU A 299 13.60 -23.01 -10.47
CA GLU A 299 14.68 -22.65 -11.40
C GLU A 299 14.66 -21.17 -11.81
N LYS A 300 13.52 -20.48 -11.62
CA LYS A 300 13.39 -19.04 -11.86
C LYS A 300 13.92 -18.17 -10.71
N TRP A 301 14.23 -18.79 -9.56
CA TRP A 301 14.65 -18.08 -8.35
C TRP A 301 16.14 -18.33 -8.12
N ARG A 302 16.96 -17.70 -8.95
CA ARG A 302 18.41 -17.83 -8.92
C ARG A 302 19.06 -16.45 -9.00
N VAL A 303 20.13 -16.28 -8.26
CA VAL A 303 20.94 -15.06 -8.20
C VAL A 303 22.41 -15.46 -8.20
N TYR A 304 23.26 -14.60 -8.75
CA TYR A 304 24.70 -14.80 -8.67
C TYR A 304 25.25 -14.23 -7.37
N ASP A 305 26.28 -14.87 -6.83
CA ASP A 305 27.15 -14.24 -5.83
C ASP A 305 28.32 -13.54 -6.51
N VAL A 306 28.41 -12.22 -6.34
CA VAL A 306 29.48 -11.39 -6.90
C VAL A 306 30.88 -11.81 -6.44
N ARG A 307 31.04 -12.50 -5.29
CA ARG A 307 32.37 -12.86 -4.78
C ARG A 307 33.05 -13.94 -5.61
N ASN A 308 32.27 -14.91 -6.11
CA ASN A 308 32.80 -16.12 -6.76
C ASN A 308 32.15 -16.43 -8.12
N GLY A 309 31.10 -15.70 -8.51
CA GLY A 309 30.35 -15.93 -9.75
C GLY A 309 29.41 -17.13 -9.71
N GLU A 310 29.21 -17.74 -8.54
CA GLU A 310 28.36 -18.91 -8.36
C GLU A 310 26.88 -18.53 -8.46
N GLU A 311 26.10 -19.36 -9.16
CA GLU A 311 24.66 -19.20 -9.26
C GLU A 311 23.96 -19.97 -8.15
N ILE A 312 23.30 -19.25 -7.25
CA ILE A 312 22.68 -19.78 -6.03
C ILE A 312 21.17 -19.66 -6.15
N GLN A 313 20.46 -20.76 -5.82
CA GLN A 313 19.01 -20.74 -5.71
C GLN A 313 18.57 -19.95 -4.46
N CYS A 314 17.55 -19.10 -4.61
CA CYS A 314 17.07 -18.21 -3.55
C CYS A 314 15.57 -18.31 -3.31
N GLU A 315 15.10 -17.62 -2.28
CA GLU A 315 13.69 -17.52 -1.91
C GLU A 315 12.96 -16.56 -2.86
N PRO A 316 11.64 -16.71 -3.07
CA PRO A 316 10.85 -15.78 -3.88
C PRO A 316 10.60 -14.45 -3.15
N CYS A 317 11.62 -13.57 -3.08
CA CYS A 317 11.57 -12.31 -2.34
C CYS A 317 12.19 -11.10 -3.10
N PRO A 318 11.36 -10.18 -3.63
CA PRO A 318 9.90 -10.21 -3.67
C PRO A 318 9.34 -11.20 -4.70
N GLU A 319 8.22 -11.86 -4.39
CA GLU A 319 7.58 -12.80 -5.33
C GLU A 319 6.95 -12.10 -6.53
N HIS A 320 6.38 -10.91 -6.33
CA HIS A 320 5.68 -10.16 -7.38
C HIS A 320 6.23 -8.75 -7.44
N LEU A 321 6.28 -8.16 -8.63
CA LEU A 321 6.56 -6.72 -8.78
C LEU A 321 5.27 -5.91 -8.84
N ILE A 322 4.19 -6.46 -9.39
CA ILE A 322 2.87 -5.83 -9.28
C ILE A 322 1.78 -6.90 -9.22
N VAL A 323 0.98 -6.85 -8.15
CA VAL A 323 -0.09 -7.81 -7.85
C VAL A 323 -1.36 -7.08 -7.43
N ALA A 324 -2.50 -7.53 -7.94
CA ALA A 324 -3.80 -7.06 -7.49
C ALA A 324 -4.33 -8.02 -6.42
N VAL A 325 -4.83 -7.46 -5.32
CA VAL A 325 -5.47 -8.20 -4.23
C VAL A 325 -6.88 -7.65 -4.02
N GLU A 326 -7.77 -8.47 -3.47
CA GLU A 326 -9.20 -8.13 -3.42
C GLU A 326 -9.56 -7.30 -2.18
N THR A 327 -9.01 -7.68 -1.02
CA THR A 327 -9.39 -7.11 0.28
C THR A 327 -8.20 -6.59 1.06
N ILE A 328 -8.46 -5.74 2.06
CA ILE A 328 -7.40 -5.23 2.93
C ILE A 328 -6.74 -6.35 3.74
N GLU A 329 -7.51 -7.36 4.12
CA GLU A 329 -7.03 -8.54 4.86
C GLU A 329 -5.96 -9.31 4.07
N GLU A 330 -6.07 -9.35 2.75
CA GLU A 330 -5.05 -9.92 1.85
C GLU A 330 -3.91 -8.92 1.60
N CYS A 331 -4.23 -7.64 1.45
CA CYS A 331 -3.27 -6.58 1.15
C CYS A 331 -2.17 -6.46 2.21
N LEU A 332 -2.54 -6.45 3.49
CA LEU A 332 -1.60 -6.25 4.59
C LEU A 332 -0.49 -7.34 4.64
N PRO A 333 -0.79 -8.65 4.74
CA PRO A 333 0.24 -9.69 4.72
C PRO A 333 1.00 -9.73 3.38
N MET A 334 0.34 -9.44 2.24
CA MET A 334 1.02 -9.38 0.94
C MET A 334 2.09 -8.27 0.91
N MET A 335 1.78 -7.08 1.43
CA MET A 335 2.75 -5.97 1.51
C MET A 335 3.95 -6.31 2.42
N ALA A 336 3.72 -6.99 3.54
CA ALA A 336 4.80 -7.45 4.41
C ALA A 336 5.68 -8.50 3.73
N LYS A 337 5.08 -9.47 3.04
CA LYS A 337 5.77 -10.48 2.24
C LYS A 337 6.64 -9.87 1.14
N LEU A 338 6.13 -8.86 0.45
CA LEU A 338 6.86 -8.19 -0.62
C LEU A 338 8.03 -7.31 -0.11
N CYS A 339 8.19 -7.13 1.21
CA CYS A 339 9.36 -6.47 1.79
C CYS A 339 10.55 -7.41 2.05
N PHE A 340 10.39 -8.74 1.94
CA PHE A 340 11.51 -9.68 2.09
C PHE A 340 12.55 -9.46 1.00
N ARG A 341 13.82 -9.65 1.35
CA ARG A 341 14.94 -9.53 0.41
C ARG A 341 15.93 -10.66 0.61
N VAL A 342 16.54 -11.09 -0.49
CA VAL A 342 17.47 -12.23 -0.52
C VAL A 342 18.67 -12.01 0.42
N ALA A 343 19.07 -10.74 0.61
CA ALA A 343 20.19 -10.33 1.46
C ALA A 343 19.82 -9.98 2.91
N ASP A 344 18.59 -10.22 3.36
CA ASP A 344 18.20 -9.94 4.75
C ASP A 344 19.14 -10.66 5.73
N THR A 345 19.58 -10.00 6.80
CA THR A 345 20.31 -10.69 7.88
C THR A 345 19.36 -11.54 8.73
N PRO A 346 19.84 -12.51 9.53
CA PRO A 346 18.94 -13.31 10.37
C PRO A 346 18.04 -12.48 11.30
N PRO A 347 18.52 -11.43 12.01
CA PRO A 347 17.64 -10.56 12.78
C PRO A 347 16.58 -9.85 11.93
N GLY A 348 16.95 -9.36 10.73
CA GLY A 348 16.01 -8.70 9.83
C GLY A 348 14.96 -9.66 9.28
N ARG A 349 15.39 -10.85 8.88
CA ARG A 349 14.50 -11.91 8.38
C ARG A 349 13.53 -12.37 9.46
N GLN A 350 13.99 -12.55 10.69
CA GLN A 350 13.16 -12.85 11.85
C GLN A 350 12.06 -11.82 12.06
N ILE A 351 12.39 -10.52 11.99
CA ILE A 351 11.41 -9.44 12.13
C ILE A 351 10.37 -9.48 11.00
N LYS A 352 10.81 -9.59 9.74
CA LYS A 352 9.91 -9.65 8.58
C LYS A 352 9.00 -10.88 8.61
N LEU A 353 9.54 -12.04 8.99
CA LEU A 353 8.77 -13.28 9.15
C LEU A 353 7.76 -13.19 10.28
N THR A 354 8.14 -12.58 11.40
CA THR A 354 7.22 -12.30 12.51
C THR A 354 6.03 -11.47 12.03
N HIS A 355 6.29 -10.37 11.30
CA HIS A 355 5.22 -9.51 10.81
C HIS A 355 4.35 -10.17 9.75
N TYR A 356 4.94 -10.92 8.82
CA TYR A 356 4.18 -11.60 7.78
C TYR A 356 3.24 -12.66 8.36
N ILE A 357 3.75 -13.51 9.26
CA ILE A 357 2.94 -14.51 9.95
C ILE A 357 1.87 -13.84 10.81
N ASP A 358 2.22 -12.84 11.61
CA ASP A 358 1.27 -12.16 12.48
C ASP A 358 0.15 -11.46 11.69
N LEU A 359 0.47 -10.76 10.60
CA LEU A 359 -0.54 -10.13 9.75
C LEU A 359 -1.46 -11.17 9.10
N SER A 360 -0.92 -12.29 8.61
CA SER A 360 -1.72 -13.38 8.05
C SER A 360 -2.64 -14.00 9.11
N MET A 361 -2.12 -14.29 10.30
CA MET A 361 -2.92 -14.84 11.40
C MET A 361 -3.95 -13.85 11.93
N LYS A 362 -3.64 -12.54 11.95
CA LYS A 362 -4.55 -11.49 12.42
C LYS A 362 -5.71 -11.28 11.45
N TYR A 363 -5.44 -11.19 10.15
CA TYR A 363 -6.43 -10.79 9.15
C TYR A 363 -7.04 -11.94 8.36
N LEU A 364 -6.21 -12.92 7.95
CA LEU A 364 -6.66 -14.08 7.16
C LEU A 364 -6.96 -15.31 8.01
N LYS A 365 -6.55 -15.32 9.29
CA LYS A 365 -6.70 -16.45 10.23
C LYS A 365 -6.05 -17.75 9.76
N ILE A 366 -5.05 -17.64 8.90
CA ILE A 366 -4.30 -18.78 8.36
C ILE A 366 -2.80 -18.56 8.54
N MET A 367 -2.08 -19.66 8.78
CA MET A 367 -0.63 -19.67 8.64
C MET A 367 -0.30 -19.43 7.17
N PRO A 368 0.58 -18.47 6.82
CA PRO A 368 0.91 -18.23 5.42
C PRO A 368 1.49 -19.52 4.81
N PRO A 369 0.93 -20.05 3.71
CA PRO A 369 1.25 -21.39 3.22
C PRO A 369 2.72 -21.57 2.79
N ASP A 370 3.40 -20.46 2.49
CA ASP A 370 4.77 -20.43 1.98
C ASP A 370 5.76 -19.77 2.94
N TRP A 371 5.40 -19.61 4.21
CA TRP A 371 6.26 -19.00 5.23
C TRP A 371 7.63 -19.70 5.36
N HIS A 372 7.66 -21.03 5.22
CA HIS A 372 8.85 -21.88 5.33
C HIS A 372 9.89 -21.58 4.24
N LEU A 373 9.47 -21.10 3.07
CA LEU A 373 10.39 -20.73 1.97
C LEU A 373 11.32 -19.57 2.37
N TYR A 374 10.94 -18.79 3.38
CA TYR A 374 11.71 -17.62 3.83
C TYR A 374 12.63 -17.91 5.02
N VAL A 375 12.69 -19.17 5.48
CA VAL A 375 13.55 -19.63 6.59
C VAL A 375 14.83 -20.24 6.03
N ARG A 376 15.99 -19.71 6.41
CA ARG A 376 17.32 -20.25 6.02
C ARG A 376 18.04 -20.95 7.15
N SER A 377 17.67 -20.62 8.39
CA SER A 377 18.19 -21.21 9.62
C SER A 377 17.23 -20.97 10.77
N GLU A 378 17.46 -21.62 11.90
CA GLU A 378 16.69 -21.43 13.13
C GLU A 378 16.76 -19.99 13.69
N ALA A 379 17.73 -19.19 13.23
CA ALA A 379 17.88 -17.78 13.61
C ALA A 379 16.89 -16.85 12.88
N ASP A 380 16.34 -17.29 11.73
CA ASP A 380 15.30 -16.55 11.01
C ASP A 380 13.91 -16.73 11.63
N LEU A 381 13.73 -17.71 12.55
CA LEU A 381 12.42 -18.01 13.14
C LEU A 381 12.05 -16.99 14.23
N PRO A 382 10.76 -16.59 14.34
CA PRO A 382 10.31 -15.69 15.40
C PRO A 382 10.64 -16.23 16.79
N LEU A 383 11.36 -15.42 17.58
CA LEU A 383 11.95 -15.86 18.84
C LEU A 383 10.91 -16.35 19.87
N ALA A 384 9.77 -15.65 19.99
CA ALA A 384 8.76 -15.91 21.00
C ALA A 384 8.11 -17.30 20.90
N LYS A 385 8.11 -17.91 19.70
CA LYS A 385 7.48 -19.22 19.43
C LYS A 385 8.40 -20.12 18.61
N LYS A 386 9.72 -20.01 18.80
CA LYS A 386 10.71 -20.71 17.98
C LYS A 386 10.49 -22.23 17.94
N GLU A 387 10.25 -22.86 19.10
CA GLU A 387 10.02 -24.31 19.17
C GLU A 387 8.77 -24.76 18.41
N TYR A 388 7.69 -23.98 18.50
CA TYR A 388 6.47 -24.23 17.73
C TYR A 388 6.74 -24.21 16.23
N TYR A 389 7.51 -23.23 15.73
CA TYR A 389 7.85 -23.16 14.31
C TYR A 389 8.81 -24.27 13.86
N LEU A 390 9.78 -24.66 14.70
CA LEU A 390 10.62 -25.83 14.41
C LEU A 390 9.76 -27.10 14.28
N LYS A 391 8.75 -27.24 15.13
CA LYS A 391 7.84 -28.39 15.10
C LYS A 391 7.00 -28.42 13.83
N LEU A 392 6.49 -27.26 13.40
CA LEU A 392 5.79 -27.14 12.12
C LEU A 392 6.69 -27.48 10.92
N LEU A 393 7.96 -27.07 10.92
CA LEU A 393 8.89 -27.40 9.83
C LEU A 393 9.14 -28.92 9.75
N GLU A 394 9.29 -29.58 10.90
CA GLU A 394 9.42 -31.04 10.97
C GLU A 394 8.13 -31.74 10.50
N ASP A 395 6.99 -31.39 11.09
CA ASP A 395 5.73 -32.11 10.91
C ASP A 395 5.07 -31.86 9.53
N GLU A 396 5.12 -30.64 9.01
CA GLU A 396 4.40 -30.24 7.78
C GLU A 396 5.30 -30.16 6.54
N HIS A 397 6.60 -29.94 6.74
CA HIS A 397 7.56 -29.72 5.65
C HIS A 397 8.67 -30.77 5.59
N GLY A 398 8.72 -31.70 6.54
CA GLY A 398 9.67 -32.81 6.55
C GLY A 398 11.13 -32.37 6.80
N TRP A 399 11.35 -31.26 7.50
CA TRP A 399 12.70 -30.78 7.81
C TRP A 399 13.32 -31.58 8.95
N GLU A 400 14.63 -31.81 8.89
CA GLU A 400 15.36 -32.50 9.96
C GLU A 400 15.81 -31.49 11.03
N ILE A 401 15.42 -31.73 12.28
CA ILE A 401 15.70 -30.84 13.41
C ILE A 401 16.55 -31.56 14.46
N ASP A 402 17.66 -30.95 14.86
CA ASP A 402 18.39 -31.31 16.07
C ASP A 402 17.66 -30.66 17.25
N TRP A 403 16.80 -31.42 17.92
CA TRP A 403 16.00 -30.95 19.05
C TRP A 403 16.82 -30.65 20.33
N GLU A 404 17.99 -31.28 20.50
CA GLU A 404 18.87 -30.97 21.62
C GLU A 404 19.45 -29.55 21.50
N LYS A 405 19.89 -29.20 20.28
CA LYS A 405 20.44 -27.86 20.00
C LYS A 405 19.41 -26.86 19.49
N LYS A 406 18.19 -27.31 19.18
CA LYS A 406 17.11 -26.56 18.53
C LYS A 406 17.57 -25.90 17.23
N LYS A 407 18.26 -26.70 16.40
CA LYS A 407 18.86 -26.28 15.12
C LYS A 407 18.27 -27.04 13.95
N ILE A 408 18.22 -26.37 12.80
CA ILE A 408 17.80 -26.98 11.55
C ILE A 408 19.01 -27.67 10.93
N VAL A 409 18.88 -28.95 10.60
CA VAL A 409 19.95 -29.78 10.01
C VAL A 409 19.82 -29.78 8.48
N SER A 410 18.62 -30.01 7.96
CA SER A 410 18.33 -29.99 6.52
C SER A 410 16.91 -29.48 6.25
N GLY A 411 16.65 -29.00 5.02
CA GLY A 411 15.35 -28.46 4.60
C GLY A 411 15.39 -27.11 3.88
N PRO A 412 16.12 -26.08 4.37
CA PRO A 412 16.16 -24.76 3.74
C PRO A 412 16.65 -24.78 2.29
N ILE A 413 16.11 -23.88 1.45
CA ILE A 413 16.57 -23.68 0.05
C ILE A 413 18.05 -23.32 0.00
N LYS A 414 18.48 -22.46 0.93
CA LYS A 414 19.88 -22.04 1.09
C LYS A 414 20.18 -21.78 2.56
N GLY A 415 21.46 -21.94 2.92
CA GLY A 415 21.98 -21.54 4.23
C GLY A 415 22.15 -20.03 4.39
N VAL A 416 22.60 -19.62 5.58
CA VAL A 416 22.96 -18.23 5.87
C VAL A 416 24.45 -18.01 5.62
N ASP A 417 24.77 -17.08 4.73
CA ASP A 417 26.14 -16.58 4.54
C ASP A 417 26.14 -15.05 4.74
N PRO A 418 26.76 -14.52 5.81
CA PRO A 418 26.84 -13.08 6.08
C PRO A 418 27.57 -12.27 5.01
N SER A 419 28.44 -12.92 4.23
CA SER A 419 29.21 -12.30 3.15
C SER A 419 28.55 -12.43 1.77
N PHE A 420 27.39 -13.09 1.70
CA PHE A 420 26.62 -13.27 0.48
C PHE A 420 26.34 -11.94 -0.25
N ASN A 421 26.70 -11.88 -1.53
CA ASN A 421 26.55 -10.68 -2.35
C ASN A 421 25.70 -10.93 -3.60
N PRO A 422 24.36 -10.94 -3.48
CA PRO A 422 23.46 -11.25 -4.58
C PRO A 422 23.46 -10.19 -5.67
N THR A 423 23.44 -10.64 -6.92
CA THR A 423 23.14 -9.83 -8.10
C THR A 423 22.45 -10.67 -9.18
N LEU A 424 21.67 -10.01 -10.04
CA LEU A 424 21.17 -10.55 -11.30
C LEU A 424 22.03 -10.14 -12.50
N LEU A 425 23.09 -9.35 -12.27
CA LEU A 425 23.88 -8.75 -13.34
C LEU A 425 25.21 -9.48 -13.53
N GLU A 426 25.31 -10.23 -14.62
CA GLU A 426 26.55 -10.95 -14.98
C GLU A 426 27.76 -10.02 -15.13
N ARG A 427 27.54 -8.78 -15.57
CA ARG A 427 28.61 -7.76 -15.72
C ARG A 427 29.28 -7.35 -14.40
N LEU A 428 28.69 -7.70 -13.25
CA LEU A 428 29.25 -7.42 -11.94
C LEU A 428 30.07 -8.60 -11.39
N LEU A 429 30.06 -9.75 -12.07
CA LEU A 429 30.81 -10.92 -11.65
C LEU A 429 32.30 -10.74 -11.96
N PRO A 430 33.18 -11.35 -11.14
CA PRO A 430 34.60 -11.37 -11.42
C PRO A 430 34.85 -12.04 -12.78
N GLU A 431 35.82 -11.54 -13.54
CA GLU A 431 36.26 -12.20 -14.77
C GLU A 431 36.65 -13.65 -14.44
N ARG A 432 36.07 -14.62 -15.15
CA ARG A 432 36.46 -16.03 -15.05
C ARG A 432 37.93 -16.13 -15.45
N ARG A 433 38.82 -16.30 -14.46
CA ARG A 433 40.24 -16.56 -14.69
C ARG A 433 40.46 -17.96 -15.22
#